data_AF-A0A962X7V0-F1
#
_entry.id   AF-A0A962X7V0-F1
#
_cell.length_a   1.000
_cell.length_b   1.000
_cell.length_c   1.000
_cell.angle_alpha   90.00
_cell.angle_beta   90.00
_cell.angle_gamma   90.00
#
_symmetry.space_group_name_H-M   'P 1'
#
loop_
_entity.id
_entity.type
_entity.pdbx_description
1 polymer ?
#
loop_
_entity_poly.entity_id
_entity_poly.type
_entity_poly.pdbx_seq_one_letter_code
_entity_poly.pdbx_strand_id
1 'polypeptide(L)'
;DILATIRGETRLSPSVAAKVLGAVRRTHHADEGVVDTEAGEEALTNREDAILRLVAIGRSNKEIANELNLAEGTVKNYVSRIMDKLNVRSRTELAVKAVKSRPK
;
A
#
# COMPACT_ATOMS: atom_id res chain seq x y z
N ASP A 1 -34.55 21.07 3.90
CA ASP A 1 -34.16 20.81 5.30
C ASP A 1 -32.87 21.50 5.71
N ILE A 2 -32.97 22.33 6.76
CA ILE A 2 -31.91 23.24 7.28
C ILE A 2 -31.18 22.61 8.49
N LEU A 3 -31.36 21.32 8.76
CA LEU A 3 -30.73 20.64 9.91
C LEU A 3 -29.33 20.06 9.63
N ALA A 4 -28.79 20.20 8.41
CA ALA A 4 -27.51 19.59 8.02
C ALA A 4 -26.25 20.45 8.24
N THR A 5 -26.36 21.64 8.85
CA THR A 5 -25.27 22.64 8.84
C THR A 5 -24.38 22.63 10.10
N ILE A 6 -24.70 21.84 11.13
CA ILE A 6 -24.08 22.00 12.47
C ILE A 6 -22.75 21.22 12.65
N ARG A 7 -22.23 20.48 11.66
CA ARG A 7 -20.95 19.74 11.79
C ARG A 7 -19.75 20.31 11.04
N GLY A 8 -19.89 21.46 10.37
CA GLY A 8 -18.81 21.96 9.50
C GLY A 8 -18.60 21.09 8.25
N GLU A 9 -19.61 20.30 7.88
CA GLU A 9 -19.56 19.44 6.70
C GLU A 9 -19.69 20.29 5.44
N THR A 10 -18.57 20.44 4.72
CA THR A 10 -18.56 21.10 3.42
C THR A 10 -19.27 20.19 2.42
N ARG A 11 -20.35 20.66 1.80
CA ARG A 11 -21.04 19.93 0.73
C ARG A 11 -20.15 19.89 -0.51
N LEU A 12 -19.37 18.81 -0.67
CA LEU A 12 -18.64 18.57 -1.91
C LEU A 12 -19.61 18.11 -3.00
N SER A 13 -19.51 18.72 -4.18
CA SER A 13 -20.16 18.17 -5.38
C SER A 13 -19.48 16.85 -5.77
N PRO A 14 -20.21 15.89 -6.39
CA PRO A 14 -19.66 14.58 -6.76
C PRO A 14 -18.36 14.67 -7.59
N SER A 15 -18.25 15.67 -8.46
CA SER A 15 -17.07 15.90 -9.30
C SER A 15 -15.86 16.39 -8.50
N VAL A 16 -16.07 17.24 -7.48
CA VAL A 16 -15.00 17.70 -6.60
C VAL A 16 -14.59 16.58 -5.65
N ALA A 17 -15.55 15.78 -5.16
CA ALA A 17 -15.27 14.60 -4.34
C ALA A 17 -14.41 13.59 -5.11
N ALA A 18 -14.74 13.29 -6.37
CA ALA A 18 -13.94 12.40 -7.21
C ALA A 18 -12.53 12.95 -7.46
N LYS A 19 -12.38 14.27 -7.66
CA LYS A 19 -11.08 14.91 -7.90
C LYS A 19 -10.21 14.93 -6.64
N VAL A 20 -10.80 15.22 -5.48
CA VAL A 20 -10.13 15.17 -4.18
C VAL A 20 -9.76 13.73 -3.83
N LEU A 21 -10.65 12.77 -4.03
CA LEU A 21 -10.37 11.35 -3.81
C LEU A 21 -9.24 10.86 -4.73
N GLY A 22 -9.23 11.28 -6.00
CA GLY A 22 -8.14 11.00 -6.93
C GLY A 22 -6.82 11.67 -6.52
N ALA A 23 -6.85 12.89 -5.98
CA ALA A 23 -5.67 13.60 -5.49
C ALA A 23 -5.10 12.97 -4.22
N VAL A 24 -5.95 12.58 -3.27
CA VAL A 24 -5.56 11.82 -2.06
C VAL A 24 -4.93 10.49 -2.45
N ARG A 25 -5.47 9.82 -3.47
CA ARG A 25 -4.88 8.60 -4.01
C ARG A 25 -3.48 8.85 -4.56
N ARG A 26 -3.26 9.97 -5.26
CA ARG A 26 -1.94 10.37 -5.77
C ARG A 26 -0.96 10.77 -4.66
N THR A 27 -1.40 11.44 -3.60
CA THR A 27 -0.50 11.82 -2.49
C THR A 27 -0.06 10.63 -1.65
N HIS A 28 -0.86 9.57 -1.58
CA HIS A 28 -0.45 8.28 -0.99
C HIS A 28 0.44 7.44 -1.92
N HIS A 29 0.41 7.69 -3.23
CA HIS A 29 1.30 7.08 -4.22
C HIS A 29 2.60 7.87 -4.45
N ALA A 30 2.71 9.10 -3.94
CA ALA A 30 3.85 9.98 -4.24
C ALA A 30 5.17 9.59 -3.53
N ASP A 31 5.18 8.57 -2.68
CA ASP A 31 6.40 7.92 -2.16
C ASP A 31 6.96 6.86 -3.13
N GLU A 32 6.26 6.57 -4.23
CA GLU A 32 6.70 5.63 -5.25
C GLU A 32 7.75 6.30 -6.14
N GLY A 33 9.03 6.13 -5.75
CA GLY A 33 10.14 6.21 -6.69
C GLY A 33 9.89 5.25 -7.84
N VAL A 34 9.40 5.80 -8.95
CA VAL A 34 9.30 5.14 -10.25
C VAL A 34 10.71 4.80 -10.71
N VAL A 35 11.10 3.54 -10.52
CA VAL A 35 12.14 2.91 -11.33
C VAL A 35 11.43 1.90 -12.21
N ASP A 36 11.06 2.35 -13.41
CA ASP A 36 10.75 1.47 -14.53
C ASP A 36 12.02 0.66 -14.84
N THR A 37 12.03 -0.60 -14.44
CA THR A 37 12.96 -1.58 -15.03
C THR A 37 12.15 -2.66 -15.70
N GLU A 38 12.09 -2.54 -17.02
CA GLU A 38 11.57 -3.53 -17.96
C GLU A 38 12.37 -4.84 -17.85
N ALA A 39 11.70 -5.95 -17.54
CA ALA A 39 11.90 -7.31 -18.09
C ALA A 39 11.33 -8.37 -17.13
N GLY A 40 10.10 -8.85 -17.39
CA GLY A 40 9.56 -10.10 -16.83
C GLY A 40 9.31 -10.10 -15.30
N GLU A 41 8.04 -10.15 -14.91
CA GLU A 41 7.55 -9.96 -13.52
C GLU A 41 7.82 -8.53 -13.02
N GLU A 42 6.76 -7.77 -12.72
CA GLU A 42 6.90 -6.40 -12.20
C GLU A 42 7.81 -6.40 -10.96
N ALA A 43 9.03 -5.88 -11.12
CA ALA A 43 10.00 -5.82 -10.04
C ALA A 43 9.41 -5.04 -8.86
N LEU A 44 9.67 -5.54 -7.65
CA LEU A 44 9.24 -4.84 -6.44
C LEU A 44 10.05 -3.56 -6.29
N THR A 45 9.38 -2.47 -5.94
CA THR A 45 10.02 -1.24 -5.53
C THR A 45 10.78 -1.43 -4.22
N ASN A 46 11.73 -0.55 -3.91
CA ASN A 46 12.48 -0.58 -2.65
C ASN A 46 11.57 -0.58 -1.41
N ARG A 47 10.44 0.14 -1.48
CA ARG A 47 9.45 0.22 -0.39
C ARG A 47 8.70 -1.09 -0.24
N GLU A 48 8.25 -1.68 -1.34
CA GLU A 48 7.58 -2.98 -1.36
C GLU A 48 8.50 -4.09 -0.86
N ASP A 49 9.77 -4.08 -1.26
CA ASP A 49 10.79 -5.03 -0.83
C ASP A 49 11.11 -4.88 0.68
N ALA A 50 11.15 -3.66 1.22
CA ALA A 50 11.25 -3.44 2.67
C ALA A 50 10.05 -4.02 3.43
N ILE A 51 8.84 -3.82 2.93
CA ILE A 51 7.62 -4.39 3.52
C ILE A 51 7.64 -5.92 3.43
N LEU A 52 8.04 -6.47 2.28
CA LEU A 52 8.15 -7.90 2.04
C LEU A 52 9.11 -8.57 3.02
N ARG A 53 10.27 -7.94 3.30
CA ARG A 53 11.23 -8.41 4.32
C ARG A 53 10.61 -8.53 5.70
N LEU A 54 9.82 -7.55 6.11
CA LEU A 54 9.16 -7.56 7.42
C LEU A 54 8.05 -8.60 7.48
N VAL A 55 7.34 -8.81 6.37
CA VAL A 55 6.38 -9.92 6.25
C VAL A 55 7.08 -11.27 6.37
N ALA A 56 8.26 -11.44 5.75
CA ALA A 56 9.04 -12.68 5.78
C ALA A 56 9.46 -13.11 7.19
N ILE A 57 9.74 -12.14 8.07
CA ILE A 57 10.07 -12.39 9.48
C ILE A 57 8.82 -12.47 10.39
N GLY A 58 7.62 -12.41 9.82
CA GLY A 58 6.35 -12.63 10.54
C GLY A 58 5.68 -11.38 11.12
N ARG A 59 6.15 -10.16 10.83
CA ARG A 59 5.58 -8.93 11.40
C ARG A 59 4.18 -8.64 10.89
N SER A 60 3.22 -8.41 11.79
CA SER A 60 1.86 -7.98 11.44
C SER A 60 1.85 -6.61 10.74
N ASN A 61 0.78 -6.28 10.02
CA ASN A 61 0.66 -4.98 9.34
C ASN A 61 0.76 -3.79 10.31
N LYS A 62 0.31 -3.97 11.56
CA LYS A 62 0.43 -2.97 12.63
C LYS A 62 1.87 -2.77 13.05
N GLU A 63 2.64 -3.85 13.22
CA GLU A 63 4.06 -3.74 13.56
C GLU A 63 4.87 -3.11 12.42
N ILE A 64 4.61 -3.52 11.17
CA ILE A 64 5.23 -2.94 9.98
C ILE A 64 4.91 -1.44 9.89
N ALA A 65 3.66 -1.07 10.15
CA ALA A 65 3.22 0.32 10.15
C ALA A 65 4.01 1.15 11.18
N ASN A 66 4.19 0.63 12.39
CA ASN A 66 4.99 1.28 13.42
C ASN A 66 6.47 1.39 13.04
N GLU A 67 7.05 0.33 12.47
CA GLU A 67 8.47 0.28 12.10
C GLU A 67 8.81 1.22 10.94
N LEU A 68 7.89 1.34 9.98
CA LEU A 68 8.08 2.17 8.77
C LEU A 68 7.44 3.56 8.88
N ASN A 69 6.88 3.92 10.04
CA ASN A 69 6.12 5.16 10.28
C ASN A 69 5.00 5.39 9.25
N LEU A 70 4.21 4.34 8.99
CA LEU A 70 3.07 4.35 8.06
C LEU A 70 1.75 4.16 8.80
N ALA A 71 0.65 4.48 8.14
CA ALA A 71 -0.67 4.02 8.58
C ALA A 71 -0.84 2.51 8.29
N GLU A 72 -1.53 1.78 9.16
CA GLU A 72 -1.81 0.35 8.96
C GLU A 72 -2.56 0.08 7.64
N GLY A 73 -3.49 0.96 7.26
CA GLY A 73 -4.20 0.88 5.98
C GLY A 73 -3.26 1.01 4.77
N THR A 74 -2.22 1.84 4.87
CA THR A 74 -1.21 1.98 3.83
C THR A 74 -0.39 0.69 3.69
N VAL A 75 -0.01 0.07 4.80
CA VAL A 75 0.68 -1.23 4.77
C VAL A 75 -0.21 -2.32 4.17
N LYS A 76 -1.51 -2.35 4.50
CA LYS A 76 -2.47 -3.29 3.87
C LYS A 76 -2.49 -3.15 2.36
N ASN A 77 -2.50 -1.91 1.86
CA ASN A 77 -2.47 -1.64 0.43
C ASN A 77 -1.18 -2.13 -0.22
N TYR A 78 -0.02 -1.85 0.39
CA TYR A 78 1.26 -2.38 -0.10
C TYR A 78 1.28 -3.90 -0.11
N VAL A 79 0.86 -4.56 0.97
CA VAL A 79 0.82 -6.04 1.04
C VAL A 79 -0.09 -6.59 -0.06
N SER A 80 -1.25 -5.97 -0.33
CA SER A 80 -2.12 -6.37 -1.44
C SER A 80 -1.41 -6.29 -2.79
N ARG A 81 -0.76 -5.17 -3.09
CA ARG A 81 -0.02 -5.00 -4.37
C ARG A 81 1.12 -5.97 -4.52
N ILE A 82 1.86 -6.22 -3.45
CA ILE A 82 2.96 -7.19 -3.47
C ILE A 82 2.41 -8.59 -3.73
N MET A 83 1.26 -8.96 -3.12
CA MET A 83 0.61 -10.24 -3.39
C MET A 83 0.17 -10.35 -4.85
N ASP A 84 -0.39 -9.29 -5.42
CA ASP A 84 -0.79 -9.23 -6.83
C ASP A 84 0.43 -9.38 -7.76
N LYS A 85 1.49 -8.60 -7.53
CA LYS A 85 2.75 -8.65 -8.31
C LYS A 85 3.43 -10.02 -8.25
N LEU A 86 3.41 -10.66 -7.09
CA LEU A 86 4.02 -11.98 -6.89
C LEU A 86 3.04 -13.13 -7.20
N ASN A 87 1.81 -12.83 -7.63
CA ASN A 87 0.75 -13.79 -7.92
C ASN A 87 0.53 -14.82 -6.78
N VAL A 88 0.45 -14.32 -5.54
CA VAL A 88 0.16 -15.12 -4.34
C VAL A 88 -1.17 -14.71 -3.73
N ARG A 89 -1.86 -15.64 -3.07
CA ARG A 89 -3.24 -15.43 -2.59
C ARG A 89 -3.35 -15.30 -1.08
N SER A 90 -2.27 -15.62 -0.35
CA SER A 90 -2.27 -15.54 1.09
C SER A 90 -0.99 -14.92 1.62
N ARG A 91 -1.10 -14.31 2.80
CA ARG A 91 0.05 -13.79 3.54
C ARG A 91 1.08 -14.88 3.85
N THR A 92 0.63 -16.10 4.10
CA THR A 92 1.52 -17.24 4.34
C THR A 92 2.30 -17.60 3.08
N GLU A 93 1.63 -17.69 1.92
CA GLU A 93 2.31 -17.87 0.63
C GLU A 93 3.30 -16.75 0.36
N LEU A 94 2.91 -15.50 0.65
CA LEU A 94 3.78 -14.35 0.50
C LEU A 94 5.05 -14.47 1.34
N ALA A 95 4.91 -14.82 2.62
CA ALA A 95 6.04 -15.00 3.54
C ALA A 95 6.97 -16.14 3.08
N VAL A 96 6.40 -17.27 2.63
CA VAL A 96 7.17 -18.40 2.11
C VAL A 96 7.92 -18.01 0.84
N LYS A 97 7.29 -17.28 -0.08
CA LYS A 97 7.92 -16.81 -1.32
C LYS A 97 9.05 -15.82 -1.02
N ALA A 98 8.84 -14.89 -0.08
CA ALA A 98 9.85 -13.94 0.36
C ALA A 98 11.12 -14.61 0.90
N VAL A 99 10.98 -15.70 1.67
CA VAL A 99 12.11 -16.45 2.22
C VAL A 99 12.87 -17.21 1.13
N LYS A 100 12.16 -17.76 0.13
CA LYS A 100 12.77 -18.47 -1.00
C LYS A 100 13.55 -17.55 -1.93
N SER A 101 13.13 -16.29 -2.08
CA SER A 101 13.78 -15.31 -2.95
C SER A 101 15.04 -14.66 -2.35
N ARG A 102 15.52 -15.08 -1.17
CA ARG A 102 16.82 -14.64 -0.65
C ARG A 102 17.95 -15.33 -1.44
N PRO A 103 18.74 -14.63 -2.28
CA PRO A 103 20.06 -15.13 -2.60
C PRO A 103 20.88 -15.19 -1.31
N LYS A 104 21.68 -16.25 -1.20
CA LYS A 104 22.54 -16.56 -0.06
C LYS A 104 23.70 -15.57 0.04
#